data_AF-A0A5X8Y203-F1
#
_entry.id   AF-A0A5X8Y203-F1
#
_cell.length_a   1.000
_cell.length_b   1.000
_cell.length_c   1.000
_cell.angle_alpha   90.00
_cell.angle_beta   90.00
_cell.angle_gamma   90.00
#
_symmetry.space_group_name_H-M   'P 1'
#
loop_
_entity.id
_entity.type
_entity.pdbx_description
1 polymer ?
#
loop_
_entity_poly.entity_id
_entity_poly.type
_entity_poly.pdbx_seq_one_letter_code
_entity_poly.pdbx_strand_id
1 'polypeptide(L)' 'SLSGMVIVCGYNSKLYNDSLSSWKRVTRTTAANGRSGSVQRTECIWINPAAQKKQERAA' A
#
# COMPACT_ATOMS: atom_id res chain seq x y z
N SER A 1 -3.11 18.37 7.57
CA SER A 1 -3.88 17.23 7.02
C SER A 1 -3.65 17.19 5.51
N LEU A 2 -3.51 16.02 4.89
CA LEU A 2 -3.51 15.91 3.43
C LEU A 2 -4.95 15.97 2.92
N SER A 3 -5.25 16.84 1.95
CA SER A 3 -6.53 16.88 1.25
C SER A 3 -6.44 16.07 -0.06
N GLY A 4 -7.52 15.36 -0.41
CA GLY A 4 -7.62 14.61 -1.66
C GLY A 4 -7.42 13.09 -1.54
N MET A 5 -7.25 12.43 -2.70
CA MET A 5 -7.08 10.99 -2.83
C MET A 5 -5.60 10.62 -2.80
N VAL A 6 -5.21 9.70 -1.91
CA VAL A 6 -3.80 9.40 -1.66
C VAL A 6 -3.59 7.90 -1.57
N ILE A 7 -2.51 7.45 -2.20
CA ILE A 7 -1.99 6.09 -2.08
C ILE A 7 -0.54 6.18 -1.60
N VAL A 8 -0.19 5.38 -0.61
CA VAL A 8 1.20 5.17 -0.17
C VAL A 8 1.61 3.75 -0.53
N CYS A 9 2.77 3.57 -1.15
CA CYS A 9 3.33 2.28 -1.51
C CYS A 9 4.65 2.05 -0.75
N GLY A 10 4.88 0.82 -0.29
CA GLY A 10 6.14 0.45 0.34
C GLY A 10 6.06 -0.89 1.04
N TYR A 11 6.98 -1.13 1.97
CA TYR A 11 7.05 -2.38 2.72
C TYR A 11 6.38 -2.29 4.08
N ASN A 12 5.93 -3.44 4.59
CA ASN A 12 5.41 -3.55 5.95
C ASN A 12 6.44 -3.01 6.95
N SER A 13 6.06 -2.00 7.73
CA SER A 13 6.90 -1.38 8.75
C SER A 13 6.06 -0.89 9.92
N LYS A 14 6.67 -0.78 11.10
CA LYS A 14 5.96 -0.26 12.29
C LYS A 14 5.46 1.17 12.07
N LEU A 15 6.28 2.02 11.46
CA LEU A 15 5.93 3.40 11.12
C LEU A 15 4.64 3.50 10.30
N TYR A 16 4.54 2.73 9.21
CA TYR A 16 3.35 2.75 8.36
C TYR A 16 2.14 2.11 9.04
N ASN A 17 2.34 1.00 9.74
CA ASN A 17 1.24 0.31 10.40
C ASN A 17 0.59 1.16 11.50
N ASP A 18 1.36 1.99 12.19
CA ASP A 18 0.85 2.89 13.22
C ASP A 18 0.20 4.13 12.60
N SER A 19 0.93 4.79 11.69
CA SER A 19 0.53 6.08 11.11
C SER A 19 -0.65 5.96 10.13
N LEU A 20 -0.81 4.81 9.48
CA LEU A 20 -1.81 4.56 8.44
C LEU A 20 -2.80 3.46 8.85
N SER A 21 -2.94 3.21 10.15
CA SER A 21 -3.82 2.18 10.72
C SER A 21 -5.28 2.29 10.30
N SER A 22 -5.76 3.50 10.00
CA SER A 22 -7.13 3.76 9.52
C SER A 22 -7.30 3.67 8.00
N TRP A 23 -6.21 3.48 7.25
CA TRP A 23 -6.23 3.36 5.79
C TRP A 23 -6.39 1.91 5.38
N LYS A 24 -7.03 1.66 4.24
CA LYS A 24 -7.14 0.29 3.69
C LYS A 24 -5.76 -0.16 3.22
N ARG A 25 -5.26 -1.27 3.76
CA ARG A 25 -4.01 -1.90 3.34
C ARG A 25 -4.29 -3.07 2.40
N VAL A 26 -3.64 -3.08 1.24
CA VAL A 26 -3.61 -4.19 0.28
C VAL A 26 -2.18 -4.67 0.16
N THR A 27 -1.96 -5.98 0.11
CA THR A 27 -0.62 -6.57 0.02
C THR A 27 -0.50 -7.45 -1.21
N ARG A 28 0.69 -7.49 -1.81
CA ARG A 28 1.00 -8.41 -2.90
C ARG A 28 2.42 -8.93 -2.78
N THR A 29 2.57 -10.25 -2.81
CA THR A 29 3.90 -10.88 -2.90
C THR A 29 4.30 -11.03 -4.36
N THR A 30 5.51 -10.59 -4.69
CA THR A 30 6.08 -10.68 -6.03
C THR A 30 7.56 -11.04 -5.97
N ALA A 31 8.08 -11.56 -7.07
CA ALA A 31 9.52 -11.66 -7.30
C ALA A 31 10.12 -10.26 -7.48
N ALA A 32 11.29 -10.05 -6.88
CA ALA A 32 12.11 -8.85 -7.00
C ALA A 32 13.57 -9.24 -7.21
N ASN A 33 14.37 -8.37 -7.83
CA ASN A 33 15.78 -8.63 -8.02
C ASN A 33 16.53 -8.50 -6.68
N GLY A 34 17.19 -9.57 -6.26
CA GLY A 34 18.08 -9.60 -5.10
C GLY A 34 19.54 -9.83 -5.50
N ARG A 35 20.45 -9.65 -4.53
CA ARG A 35 21.90 -9.79 -4.75
C ARG A 35 22.33 -11.17 -5.28
N SER A 36 21.57 -12.22 -4.95
CA SER A 36 21.85 -13.60 -5.32
C SER A 36 20.72 -14.23 -6.14
N GLY A 37 20.01 -13.43 -6.92
CA GLY A 37 18.89 -13.87 -7.76
C GLY A 37 17.53 -13.34 -7.27
N SER A 38 16.45 -13.93 -7.78
CA SER A 38 15.09 -13.52 -7.45
C SER A 38 14.79 -13.73 -5.97
N VAL A 39 14.31 -12.69 -5.30
CA VAL A 39 13.84 -12.72 -3.91
C VAL A 39 12.36 -12.39 -3.87
N GLN A 40 11.60 -13.08 -3.03
CA GLN A 40 10.21 -12.70 -2.80
C GLN A 40 10.14 -11.48 -1.89
N ARG A 41 9.33 -10.49 -2.30
CA ARG A 41 9.01 -9.31 -1.51
C ARG A 41 7.50 -9.14 -1.44
N THR A 42 7.00 -8.78 -0.27
CA THR A 42 5.59 -8.43 -0.06
C THR A 42 5.45 -6.92 -0.02
N GLU A 43 4.96 -6.36 -1.12
CA GLU A 43 4.60 -4.95 -1.22
C GLU A 43 3.30 -4.69 -0.45
N CYS A 44 3.20 -3.51 0.14
CA CYS A 44 2.03 -3.00 0.85
C CYS A 44 1.59 -1.67 0.21
N ILE A 45 0.29 -1.53 0.01
CA ILE A 45 -0.36 -0.35 -0.54
C ILE A 45 -1.39 0.11 0.48
N TRP A 46 -1.29 1.37 0.93
CA TRP A 46 -2.27 2.00 1.82
C TRP A 46 -3.09 3.03 1.04
N ILE A 47 -4.41 2.90 1.11
CA ILE A 47 -5.36 3.72 0.35
C ILE A 47 -6.19 4.54 1.34
N ASN A 48 -6.15 5.87 1.22
CA ASN A 48 -6.88 6.74 2.13
C ASN A 48 -8.40 6.64 1.94
N PRO A 49 -9.22 7.03 2.93
CA PRO A 49 -10.68 6.94 2.83
C PRO A 49 -11.28 7.67 1.62
N ALA A 50 -10.68 8.79 1.18
CA ALA A 50 -11.15 9.53 0.01
C ALA A 50 -10.98 8.72 -1.29
N ALA A 51 -9.84 8.04 -1.46
CA ALA A 51 -9.59 7.18 -2.62
C ALA A 51 -10.44 5.90 -2.59
N GLN A 52 -10.77 5.38 -1.40
CA GLN A 52 -11.65 4.20 -1.27
C GLN A 52 -13.08 4.50 -1.76
N LYS A 53 -13.66 5.64 -1.37
CA LYS A 53 -15.05 6.00 -1.72
C LYS A 53 -15.28 6.18 -3.22
N LYS A 54 -14.25 6.50 -4.01
CA LYS A 54 -14.37 6.69 -5.47
C LYS A 54 -14.20 5.39 -6.26
N GLN A 55 -13.93 4.26 -5.59
CA GLN A 55 -13.71 2.98 -6.26
C GLN A 55 -15.00 2.37 -6.87
N GLU A 56 -16.16 3.02 -6.71
CA GLU A 56 -17.49 2.51 -7.11
C GLU A 56 -17.98 2.90 -8.52
N ARG A 57 -17.15 3.53 -9.38
CA ARG A 57 -17.62 4.02 -10.71
C ARG A 57 -16.93 3.46 -11.95
N ALA A 58 -16.19 2.35 -11.84
CA ALA A 58 -15.44 1.80 -12.98
C ALA A 58 -15.50 0.27 -13.09
N ALA A 59 -16.66 -0.33 -12.79
CA ALA A 59 -16.97 -1.72 -13.11
C ALA A 59 -18.21 -1.78 -13.99
#